data_AF-A0A3M0ZGC6-F1
#
_entry.id   AF-A0A3M0ZGC6-F1
#
_cell.length_a   1.000
_cell.length_b   1.000
_cell.length_c   1.000
_cell.angle_alpha   90.00
_cell.angle_beta   90.00
_cell.angle_gamma   90.00
#
_symmetry.space_group_name_H-M   'P 1'
#
loop_
_entity.id
_entity.type
_entity.pdbx_description
1 polymer ?
#
loop_
_entity_poly.entity_id
_entity_poly.type
_entity_poly.pdbx_seq_one_letter_code
_entity_poly.pdbx_strand_id
1 'polypeptide(L)'
;MAEYDIHEIEQLIDGQLPWSRVQEIMKAPKDPDRFDKWIQILQRRVPWNEKILLPLTPALFIVAKDGQRIVKCRCGHEFGDYRVNWKLSALIHVRDDADSLAEIYRGREQPDPTWVQIREYICPGCGTQL
;
A
#
# COMPACT_ATOMS: atom_id res chain seq x y z
N MET A 1 15.40 7.36 -23.18
CA MET A 1 14.87 6.72 -21.95
C MET A 1 13.79 5.76 -22.37
N ALA A 2 13.46 4.74 -21.57
CA ALA A 2 12.31 3.90 -21.89
C ALA A 2 11.02 4.73 -21.79
N GLU A 3 10.01 4.33 -22.55
CA GLU A 3 8.69 4.94 -22.53
C GLU A 3 7.66 3.81 -22.58
N TYR A 4 6.65 3.91 -21.73
CA TYR A 4 5.59 2.92 -21.59
C TYR A 4 4.23 3.61 -21.63
N ASP A 5 3.26 2.98 -22.27
CA ASP A 5 1.89 3.49 -22.30
C ASP A 5 1.26 3.45 -20.90
N ILE A 6 0.34 4.37 -20.59
CA ILE A 6 -0.31 4.41 -19.27
C ILE A 6 -1.11 3.14 -19.00
N HIS A 7 -1.72 2.53 -20.01
CA HIS A 7 -2.45 1.26 -19.88
C HIS A 7 -1.50 0.11 -19.55
N GLU A 8 -0.27 0.15 -20.07
CA GLU A 8 0.76 -0.83 -19.75
C GLU A 8 1.20 -0.73 -18.28
N ILE A 9 1.35 0.50 -17.77
CA ILE A 9 1.63 0.73 -16.34
C ILE A 9 0.44 0.28 -15.47
N GLU A 10 -0.79 0.47 -15.95
CA GLU A 10 -1.99 0.00 -15.27
C GLU A 10 -2.04 -1.53 -15.15
N GLN A 11 -1.74 -2.25 -16.24
CA GLN A 11 -1.59 -3.71 -16.23
C GLN A 11 -0.46 -4.20 -15.33
N LEU A 12 0.65 -3.43 -15.24
CA LEU A 12 1.73 -3.73 -14.31
C LEU A 12 1.28 -3.60 -12.85
N ILE A 13 0.54 -2.55 -12.51
CA ILE A 13 -0.04 -2.34 -11.17
C ILE A 13 -0.99 -3.50 -10.81
N ASP A 14 -1.81 -3.92 -11.77
CA ASP A 14 -2.82 -4.95 -11.56
C ASP A 14 -2.27 -6.38 -11.59
N GLY A 15 -0.97 -6.54 -11.86
CA GLY A 15 -0.33 -7.86 -11.97
C GLY A 15 -0.79 -8.67 -13.19
N GLN A 16 -1.26 -7.99 -14.24
CA GLN A 16 -1.83 -8.59 -15.46
C GLN A 16 -0.84 -8.63 -16.64
N LEU A 17 0.29 -7.95 -16.49
CA LEU A 17 1.30 -7.86 -17.54
C LEU A 17 2.03 -9.22 -17.73
N PRO A 18 2.24 -9.71 -18.97
CA PRO A 18 2.98 -10.94 -19.20
C PRO A 18 4.38 -10.91 -18.60
N TRP A 19 4.83 -12.05 -18.06
CA TRP A 19 6.13 -12.13 -17.36
C TRP A 19 7.31 -11.67 -18.23
N SER A 20 7.33 -12.05 -19.51
CA SER A 20 8.36 -11.60 -20.47
C SER A 20 8.44 -10.07 -20.54
N ARG A 21 7.29 -9.40 -20.55
CA ARG A 21 7.22 -7.94 -20.63
C ARG A 21 7.64 -7.28 -19.32
N VAL A 22 7.31 -7.86 -18.17
CA VAL A 22 7.81 -7.41 -16.86
C VAL A 22 9.34 -7.45 -16.84
N GLN A 23 9.93 -8.54 -17.34
CA GLN A 23 11.38 -8.70 -17.40
C GLN A 23 12.06 -7.66 -18.31
N GLU A 24 11.43 -7.26 -19.41
CA GLU A 24 11.91 -6.18 -20.27
C GLU A 24 11.96 -4.84 -19.50
N ILE A 25 10.88 -4.50 -18.78
CA ILE A 25 10.81 -3.30 -17.93
C ILE A 25 11.88 -3.32 -16.83
N MET A 26 12.15 -4.49 -16.23
CA MET A 26 13.18 -4.63 -15.19
C MET A 26 14.59 -4.35 -15.72
N LYS A 27 14.89 -4.77 -16.96
CA LYS A 27 16.21 -4.65 -17.58
C LYS A 27 16.46 -3.30 -18.24
N ALA A 28 15.40 -2.58 -18.62
CA ALA A 28 15.50 -1.29 -19.29
C ALA A 28 15.88 -0.15 -18.32
N PRO A 29 16.48 0.94 -18.84
CA PRO A 29 16.57 2.21 -18.11
C PRO A 29 15.18 2.69 -17.68
N LYS A 30 15.08 3.34 -16.51
CA LYS A 30 13.78 3.82 -16.01
C LYS A 30 13.20 4.91 -16.90
N ASP A 31 11.90 4.86 -17.07
CA ASP A 31 11.08 5.92 -17.65
C ASP A 31 10.93 7.07 -16.64
N PRO A 32 11.23 8.31 -17.04
CA PRO A 32 11.27 9.45 -16.12
C PRO A 32 9.88 9.86 -15.62
N ASP A 33 8.83 9.51 -16.36
CA ASP A 33 7.44 9.88 -16.09
C ASP A 33 6.63 8.77 -15.39
N ARG A 34 7.31 7.71 -14.92
CA ARG A 34 6.69 6.58 -14.21
C ARG A 34 5.82 7.04 -13.05
N PHE A 35 6.35 7.97 -12.26
CA PHE A 35 5.69 8.45 -11.05
C PHE A 35 4.38 9.19 -11.38
N ASP A 36 4.40 10.04 -12.41
CA ASP A 36 3.21 10.81 -12.81
C ASP A 36 2.09 9.91 -13.33
N LYS A 37 2.44 8.95 -14.20
CA LYS A 37 1.51 7.91 -14.69
C LYS A 37 0.91 7.11 -13.53
N TRP A 38 1.75 6.70 -12.57
CA TRP A 38 1.33 5.96 -11.39
C TRP A 38 0.34 6.74 -10.52
N ILE A 39 0.62 8.02 -10.24
CA ILE A 39 -0.30 8.91 -9.52
C ILE A 39 -1.61 9.05 -10.28
N GLN A 40 -1.57 9.26 -11.60
CA GLN A 40 -2.76 9.43 -12.41
C GLN A 40 -3.66 8.19 -12.36
N ILE A 41 -3.09 6.98 -12.42
CA ILE A 41 -3.83 5.71 -12.31
C ILE A 41 -4.48 5.58 -10.93
N LEU A 42 -3.70 5.81 -9.86
CA LEU A 42 -4.21 5.69 -8.48
C LEU A 42 -5.30 6.72 -8.16
N GLN A 43 -5.14 7.96 -8.63
CA GLN A 43 -6.14 9.02 -8.39
C GLN A 43 -7.49 8.67 -9.03
N ARG A 44 -7.52 7.96 -10.17
CA ARG A 44 -8.77 7.47 -10.79
C ARG A 44 -9.46 6.36 -9.99
N ARG A 45 -8.75 5.69 -9.09
CA ARG A 45 -9.22 4.49 -8.38
C ARG A 45 -9.75 4.77 -6.98
N VAL A 46 -9.58 5.99 -6.47
CA VAL A 46 -10.05 6.39 -5.14
C VAL A 46 -11.37 7.15 -5.23
N PRO A 47 -12.28 7.03 -4.24
CA PRO A 47 -13.60 7.67 -4.27
C PRO A 47 -13.59 9.14 -3.82
N TRP A 48 -12.41 9.75 -3.70
CA TRP A 48 -12.23 11.10 -3.14
C TRP A 48 -11.32 11.95 -4.01
N ASN A 49 -11.42 13.27 -3.86
CA ASN A 49 -10.86 14.26 -4.80
C ASN A 49 -9.56 14.91 -4.30
N GLU A 50 -9.13 14.68 -3.06
CA GLU A 50 -7.83 15.21 -2.61
C GLU A 50 -6.70 14.71 -3.51
N LYS A 51 -5.74 15.58 -3.80
CA LYS A 51 -4.62 15.22 -4.69
C LYS A 51 -3.67 14.27 -3.96
N ILE A 52 -3.42 13.09 -4.51
CA ILE A 52 -2.36 12.19 -4.05
C ILE A 52 -1.01 12.87 -4.31
N LEU A 53 -0.20 12.96 -3.26
CA LEU A 53 1.17 13.47 -3.32
C LEU A 53 2.18 12.33 -3.33
N LEU A 54 1.92 11.26 -2.56
CA LEU A 54 2.81 10.11 -2.46
C LEU A 54 2.02 8.86 -2.02
N PRO A 55 2.04 7.75 -2.78
CA PRO A 55 1.55 6.47 -2.33
C PRO A 55 2.54 5.85 -1.31
N LEU A 56 2.03 5.38 -0.17
CA LEU A 56 2.84 4.74 0.88
C LEU A 56 2.74 3.21 0.79
N THR A 57 1.52 2.71 0.62
CA THR A 57 1.20 1.28 0.44
C THR A 57 0.09 1.17 -0.61
N PRO A 58 -0.32 -0.05 -1.04
CA PRO A 58 -1.48 -0.21 -1.93
C PRO A 58 -2.80 0.39 -1.39
N ALA A 59 -2.88 0.68 -0.09
CA ALA A 59 -4.07 1.22 0.56
C ALA A 59 -3.88 2.61 1.18
N LEU A 60 -2.65 3.13 1.33
CA LEU A 60 -2.36 4.39 2.04
C LEU A 60 -1.65 5.41 1.14
N PHE A 61 -2.06 6.67 1.29
CA PHE A 61 -1.54 7.79 0.51
C PHE A 61 -1.29 9.00 1.41
N ILE A 62 -0.26 9.79 1.12
CA ILE A 62 -0.17 11.19 1.54
C ILE A 62 -0.95 12.01 0.53
N VAL A 63 -1.89 12.83 0.99
CA VAL A 63 -2.75 13.67 0.15
C VAL A 63 -2.67 15.13 0.56
N ALA A 64 -2.91 16.04 -0.38
CA ALA A 64 -3.10 17.46 -0.12
C ALA A 64 -4.56 17.77 0.21
N LYS A 65 -4.82 18.28 1.41
CA LYS A 65 -6.17 18.64 1.89
C LYS A 65 -6.12 19.97 2.62
N ASP A 66 -6.90 20.96 2.19
CA ASP A 66 -7.05 22.27 2.87
C ASP A 66 -5.72 22.97 3.22
N GLY A 67 -4.75 22.93 2.30
CA GLY A 67 -3.41 23.50 2.51
C GLY A 67 -2.49 22.67 3.41
N GLN A 68 -2.96 21.52 3.91
CA GLN A 68 -2.22 20.57 4.73
C GLN A 68 -1.90 19.28 3.97
N ARG A 69 -1.06 18.45 4.58
CA ARG A 69 -0.71 17.10 4.09
C ARG A 69 -1.09 16.07 5.15
N ILE A 70 -1.93 15.12 4.78
CA ILE A 70 -2.42 14.08 5.70
C ILE A 70 -2.23 12.69 5.11
N VAL A 71 -2.17 11.67 5.97
CA VAL A 71 -2.24 10.26 5.56
C VAL A 71 -3.69 9.84 5.45
N LYS A 72 -4.07 9.26 4.31
CA LYS A 72 -5.45 8.86 3.99
C LYS A 72 -5.47 7.46 3.37
N CYS A 73 -6.42 6.63 3.78
CA CYS A 73 -6.68 5.34 3.17
C CYS A 73 -7.44 5.49 1.85
N ARG A 74 -7.31 4.50 0.95
CA ARG A 74 -8.14 4.38 -0.26
C ARG A 74 -9.64 4.46 0.04
N CYS A 75 -10.11 4.02 1.20
CA CYS A 75 -11.52 4.12 1.59
C CYS A 75 -11.95 5.54 2.02
N GLY A 76 -11.00 6.46 2.24
CA GLY A 76 -11.23 7.82 2.69
C GLY A 76 -10.95 8.08 4.17
N HIS A 77 -10.65 7.06 4.99
CA HIS A 77 -10.27 7.26 6.39
C HIS A 77 -8.96 8.05 6.53
N GLU A 78 -8.91 9.00 7.46
CA GLU A 78 -7.78 9.93 7.64
C GLU A 78 -7.04 9.60 8.94
N PHE A 79 -5.72 9.40 8.87
CA PHE A 79 -4.88 9.04 10.02
C PHE A 79 -4.20 10.26 10.69
N GLY A 80 -4.31 11.44 10.08
CA GLY A 80 -3.75 12.69 10.58
C GLY A 80 -2.53 13.20 9.79
N ASP A 81 -1.72 14.04 10.43
CA ASP A 81 -0.56 14.72 9.84
C ASP A 81 0.47 13.72 9.28
N TYR A 82 0.98 13.99 8.07
CA TYR A 82 1.93 13.10 7.38
C TYR A 82 3.27 12.89 8.09
N ARG A 83 3.62 13.72 9.08
CA ARG A 83 4.84 13.60 9.89
C ARG A 83 4.63 12.70 11.12
N VAL A 84 3.38 12.41 11.47
CA VAL A 84 3.05 11.48 12.54
C VAL A 84 2.91 10.08 11.96
N ASN A 85 3.45 9.08 12.67
CA ASN A 85 3.34 7.69 12.24
C ASN A 85 1.87 7.24 12.24
N TRP A 86 1.31 6.98 11.06
CA TRP A 86 -0.08 6.58 10.87
C TRP A 86 -0.47 5.32 11.65
N LYS A 87 0.49 4.46 12.00
CA LYS A 87 0.27 3.25 12.81
C LYS A 87 -0.28 3.57 14.21
N LEU A 88 0.02 4.76 14.75
CA LEU A 88 -0.50 5.21 16.05
C LEU A 88 -2.01 5.50 16.00
N SER A 89 -2.56 5.72 14.81
CA SER A 89 -3.99 5.99 14.56
C SER A 89 -4.70 4.80 13.90
N ALA A 90 -4.05 3.65 13.78
CA ALA A 90 -4.63 2.43 13.20
C ALA A 90 -5.20 1.51 14.31
N LEU A 91 -6.10 0.61 13.93
CA LEU A 91 -6.42 -0.53 14.79
C LEU A 91 -5.25 -1.53 14.74
N ILE A 92 -5.03 -2.26 15.84
CA ILE A 92 -3.99 -3.28 15.91
C ILE A 92 -4.58 -4.60 16.41
N HIS A 93 -4.29 -5.69 15.68
CA HIS A 93 -4.47 -7.04 16.17
C HIS A 93 -3.08 -7.66 16.39
N VAL A 94 -2.86 -8.16 17.60
CA VAL A 94 -1.58 -8.75 18.01
C VAL A 94 -1.80 -10.25 18.18
N ARG A 95 -1.01 -11.04 17.47
CA ARG A 95 -0.91 -12.49 17.63
C ARG A 95 0.39 -12.77 18.39
N ASP A 96 0.24 -13.11 19.67
CA ASP A 96 1.34 -13.30 20.61
C ASP A 96 1.20 -14.58 21.44
N ASP A 97 0.34 -15.50 21.01
CA ASP A 97 0.19 -16.83 21.57
C ASP A 97 0.16 -17.91 20.49
N ALA A 98 0.21 -19.18 20.91
CA ALA A 98 0.27 -20.30 19.98
C ALA A 98 -1.02 -20.47 19.17
N ASP A 99 -2.18 -20.17 19.76
CA ASP A 99 -3.48 -20.42 19.15
C ASP A 99 -3.75 -19.39 18.04
N SER A 100 -3.54 -18.10 18.33
CA SER A 100 -3.70 -16.99 17.39
C SER A 100 -2.72 -17.07 16.21
N LEU A 101 -1.50 -17.56 16.42
CA LEU A 101 -0.54 -17.80 15.34
C LEU A 101 -0.91 -19.02 14.48
N ALA A 102 -1.51 -20.06 15.07
CA ALA A 102 -1.96 -21.25 14.35
C ALA A 102 -3.13 -20.97 13.37
N GLU A 103 -3.80 -19.82 13.49
CA GLU A 103 -4.78 -19.36 12.50
C GLU A 103 -4.17 -19.08 11.12
N ILE A 104 -2.89 -18.67 11.09
CA ILE A 104 -2.20 -18.23 9.86
C ILE A 104 -0.93 -19.03 9.53
N TYR A 105 -0.37 -19.76 10.50
CA TYR A 105 0.76 -20.68 10.29
C TYR A 105 0.36 -22.14 10.54
N ARG A 106 1.04 -23.07 9.88
CA ARG A 106 0.81 -24.51 10.05
C ARG A 106 1.99 -25.18 10.77
N GLY A 107 1.70 -25.75 11.94
CA GLY A 107 2.62 -26.66 12.63
C GLY A 107 4.00 -26.04 12.86
N ARG A 108 5.06 -26.70 12.36
CA ARG A 108 6.46 -26.30 12.63
C ARG A 108 6.91 -25.01 11.97
N GLU A 109 6.12 -24.45 11.04
CA GLU A 109 6.41 -23.15 10.42
C GLU A 109 5.99 -21.98 11.31
N GLN A 110 5.30 -22.26 12.41
CA GLN A 110 4.85 -21.27 13.36
C GLN A 110 6.05 -20.64 14.09
N PRO A 111 6.13 -19.30 14.15
CA PRO A 111 7.13 -18.63 14.96
C PRO A 111 6.87 -18.88 16.45
N ASP A 112 7.93 -18.91 17.26
CA ASP A 112 7.78 -19.04 18.71
C ASP A 112 7.20 -17.73 19.30
N PRO A 113 5.99 -17.76 19.89
CA PRO A 113 5.32 -16.56 20.42
C PRO A 113 6.08 -15.89 21.58
N THR A 114 6.97 -16.62 22.26
CA THR A 114 7.81 -16.05 23.32
C THR A 114 8.93 -15.16 22.78
N TRP A 115 9.25 -15.28 21.48
CA TRP A 115 10.28 -14.52 20.79
C TRP A 115 9.71 -13.49 19.83
N VAL A 116 8.62 -13.82 19.15
CA VAL A 116 8.07 -13.03 18.05
C VAL A 116 6.59 -12.81 18.23
N GLN A 117 6.15 -11.58 18.00
CA GLN A 117 4.75 -11.22 17.88
C GLN A 117 4.45 -10.79 16.44
N ILE A 118 3.27 -11.13 15.94
CA ILE A 118 2.77 -10.60 14.68
C ILE A 118 1.77 -9.50 14.99
N ARG A 119 2.03 -8.30 14.43
CA ARG A 119 1.22 -7.10 14.67
C ARG A 119 0.61 -6.63 13.36
N GLU A 120 -0.70 -6.82 13.25
CA GLU A 120 -1.49 -6.48 12.07
C GLU A 120 -2.11 -5.09 12.28
N TYR A 121 -1.70 -4.11 11.47
CA TYR A 121 -2.26 -2.76 11.51
C TYR A 121 -3.37 -2.61 10.50
N ILE A 122 -4.54 -2.16 10.95
CA ILE A 122 -5.80 -2.27 10.22
C ILE A 122 -6.46 -0.88 10.14
N CYS A 123 -6.99 -0.55 8.97
CA CYS A 123 -7.74 0.69 8.78
C CYS A 123 -9.04 0.67 9.60
N PRO A 124 -9.29 1.66 10.47
CA PRO A 124 -10.53 1.76 11.23
C PRO A 124 -11.77 1.96 10.35
N GLY A 125 -11.62 2.52 9.15
CA GLY A 125 -12.75 2.83 8.26
C GLY A 125 -13.25 1.65 7.43
N CYS A 126 -12.37 0.74 6.99
CA CYS A 126 -12.76 -0.34 6.07
C CYS A 126 -12.20 -1.72 6.43
N GLY A 127 -11.43 -1.85 7.50
CA GLY A 127 -10.86 -3.14 7.92
C GLY A 127 -9.74 -3.67 7.04
N THR A 128 -9.23 -2.91 6.07
CA THR A 128 -8.07 -3.36 5.27
C THR A 128 -6.82 -3.42 6.14
N GLN A 129 -6.04 -4.49 6.00
CA GLN A 129 -4.68 -4.55 6.54
C GLN A 129 -3.78 -3.60 5.72
N LEU A 130 -3.03 -2.72 6.39
CA LEU A 130 -2.40 -1.51 5.81
C LEU A 130 -0.91 -1.66 5.48
#